data_AF-A0A2E0ZGU9-F1
#
_entry.id   AF-A0A2E0ZGU9-F1
#
_cell.length_a   1.000
_cell.length_b   1.000
_cell.length_c   1.000
_cell.angle_alpha   90.00
_cell.angle_beta   90.00
_cell.angle_gamma   90.00
#
_symmetry.space_group_name_H-M   'P 1'
#
loop_
_entity.id
_entity.type
_entity.pdbx_description
1 polymer ?
#
loop_
_entity_poly.entity_id
_entity_poly.type
_entity_poly.pdbx_seq_one_letter_code
_entity_poly.pdbx_strand_id
1 'polypeptide(L)'
;MTLKITRKKDCGNSPKNQLVEALVIAFARRDIDFILKSVTDDIIWKVVGQATVQGKDDVEATLKSPIYNSEVTELNIDHVSTHGTVGSVNGIRK
;
A
#
# COMPACT_ATOMS: atom_id res chain seq x y z
N MET A 1 16.17 -10.03 -6.22
CA MET A 1 15.08 -10.77 -6.91
C MET A 1 14.04 -9.75 -7.36
N THR A 2 13.28 -10.02 -8.42
CA THR A 2 12.20 -9.12 -8.86
C THR A 2 10.90 -9.52 -8.16
N LEU A 3 10.21 -8.58 -7.51
CA LEU A 3 8.91 -8.82 -6.87
C LEU A 3 7.92 -9.46 -7.86
N LYS A 4 7.42 -10.65 -7.53
CA LYS A 4 6.37 -11.32 -8.30
C LYS A 4 5.00 -10.85 -7.81
N ILE A 5 4.14 -10.40 -8.74
CA ILE A 5 2.79 -9.90 -8.42
C ILE A 5 1.75 -10.77 -9.13
N THR A 6 0.79 -11.30 -8.37
CA THR A 6 -0.37 -12.04 -8.88
C THR A 6 -1.65 -11.32 -8.48
N ARG A 7 -2.62 -11.18 -9.39
CA ARG A 7 -3.93 -10.55 -9.14
C ARG A 7 -5.04 -11.22 -9.93
N LYS A 8 -6.27 -11.23 -9.41
CA LYS A 8 -7.46 -11.75 -10.13
C LYS A 8 -7.92 -10.76 -11.20
N LYS A 9 -8.56 -11.29 -12.27
CA LYS A 9 -9.03 -10.51 -13.43
C LYS A 9 -10.00 -9.37 -13.07
N ASP A 10 -10.73 -9.50 -11.97
CA ASP A 10 -11.74 -8.51 -11.57
C ASP A 10 -11.14 -7.35 -10.73
N CYS A 11 -9.84 -7.36 -10.46
CA CYS A 11 -9.14 -6.24 -9.82
C CYS A 11 -8.91 -5.11 -10.84
N GLY A 12 -9.14 -3.85 -10.45
CA GLY A 12 -8.86 -2.68 -11.29
C GLY A 12 -10.02 -2.13 -12.12
N ASN A 13 -11.27 -2.54 -11.84
CA ASN A 13 -12.46 -2.10 -12.59
C ASN A 13 -12.86 -0.61 -12.44
N SER A 14 -12.12 0.17 -11.65
CA SER A 14 -12.35 1.61 -11.48
C SER A 14 -11.03 2.33 -11.20
N PRO A 15 -10.91 3.64 -11.49
CA PRO A 15 -9.71 4.41 -11.15
C PRO A 15 -9.31 4.30 -9.67
N LYS A 16 -10.32 4.17 -8.79
CA LYS A 16 -10.09 4.03 -7.34
C LYS A 16 -9.56 2.65 -6.97
N ASN A 17 -10.10 1.59 -7.56
CA ASN A 17 -9.57 0.23 -7.40
C ASN A 17 -8.10 0.20 -7.85
N GLN A 18 -7.78 0.83 -8.98
CA GLN A 18 -6.42 0.91 -9.48
C GLN A 18 -5.49 1.66 -8.52
N LEU A 19 -5.94 2.77 -7.93
CA LEU A 19 -5.15 3.53 -6.96
C LEU A 19 -4.83 2.72 -5.70
N VAL A 20 -5.84 2.08 -5.07
CA VAL A 20 -5.61 1.33 -3.83
C VAL A 20 -4.76 0.08 -4.07
N GLU A 21 -4.92 -0.57 -5.23
CA GLU A 21 -4.06 -1.67 -5.66
C GLU A 21 -2.62 -1.20 -5.88
N ALA A 22 -2.43 -0.10 -6.60
CA ALA A 22 -1.12 0.49 -6.86
C ALA A 22 -0.42 0.90 -5.56
N LEU A 23 -1.16 1.41 -4.57
CA LEU A 23 -0.62 1.78 -3.27
C LEU A 23 -0.04 0.55 -2.55
N VAL A 24 -0.76 -0.57 -2.51
CA VAL A 24 -0.25 -1.83 -1.90
C VAL A 24 0.96 -2.38 -2.66
N ILE A 25 0.96 -2.30 -3.99
CA ILE A 25 2.12 -2.67 -4.80
C ILE A 25 3.32 -1.76 -4.48
N ALA A 26 3.11 -0.46 -4.31
CA ALA A 26 4.14 0.49 -3.94
C ALA A 26 4.73 0.18 -2.54
N PHE A 27 3.88 -0.19 -1.57
CA PHE A 27 4.35 -0.69 -0.27
C PHE A 27 5.23 -1.94 -0.42
N ALA A 28 4.84 -2.92 -1.23
CA ALA A 28 5.62 -4.14 -1.46
C ALA A 28 6.95 -3.85 -2.18
N ARG A 29 6.97 -2.88 -3.10
CA ARG A 29 8.17 -2.46 -3.84
C ARG A 29 9.08 -1.51 -3.07
N ARG A 30 8.62 -0.97 -1.94
CA ARG A 30 9.21 0.18 -1.26
C ARG A 30 9.36 1.41 -2.16
N ASP A 31 8.38 1.64 -3.03
CA ASP A 31 8.28 2.85 -3.85
C ASP A 31 7.69 3.99 -3.00
N ILE A 32 8.54 4.53 -2.11
CA ILE A 32 8.17 5.55 -1.12
C ILE A 32 7.69 6.82 -1.83
N ASP A 33 8.33 7.20 -2.94
CA ASP A 33 7.96 8.38 -3.71
C ASP A 33 6.53 8.28 -4.25
N PHE A 34 6.13 7.11 -4.77
CA PHE A 34 4.76 6.89 -5.22
C PHE A 34 3.76 6.95 -4.06
N ILE A 35 4.09 6.34 -2.91
CA ILE A 35 3.23 6.36 -1.73
C ILE A 35 2.98 7.81 -1.30
N LEU A 36 4.04 8.61 -1.15
CA LEU A 36 3.94 10.00 -0.71
C LEU A 36 3.20 10.89 -1.73
N LYS A 37 3.36 10.65 -3.04
CA LYS A 37 2.59 11.37 -4.07
C LYS A 37 1.11 11.01 -4.09
N SER A 38 0.75 9.84 -3.56
CA SER A 38 -0.62 9.32 -3.56
C SER A 38 -1.44 9.73 -2.34
N VAL A 39 -0.84 10.46 -1.39
CA VAL A 39 -1.45 10.84 -0.11
C VAL A 39 -1.34 12.35 0.14
N THR A 40 -2.29 12.87 0.90
CA THR A 40 -2.31 14.27 1.33
C THR A 40 -1.33 14.51 2.47
N ASP A 41 -0.99 15.79 2.71
CA ASP A 41 0.00 16.15 3.73
C ASP A 41 -0.48 15.85 5.16
N ASP A 42 -1.81 15.78 5.37
CA ASP A 42 -2.51 15.46 6.61
C ASP A 42 -2.85 13.97 6.76
N ILE A 43 -2.15 13.08 6.04
CA ILE A 43 -2.37 11.63 6.11
C ILE A 43 -2.33 11.10 7.55
N ILE A 44 -3.28 10.20 7.86
CA ILE A 44 -3.27 9.40 9.09
C ILE A 44 -3.14 7.92 8.70
N TRP A 45 -1.97 7.33 8.93
CA TRP A 45 -1.71 5.92 8.70
C TRP A 45 -1.81 5.13 10.00
N LYS A 46 -2.83 4.27 10.12
CA LYS A 46 -3.05 3.42 11.28
C LYS A 46 -2.62 1.99 10.98
N VAL A 47 -1.65 1.48 11.72
CA VAL A 47 -1.26 0.07 11.64
C VAL A 47 -1.81 -0.66 12.86
N VAL A 48 -2.75 -1.59 12.63
CA VAL A 48 -3.45 -2.31 13.70
C VAL A 48 -2.45 -3.09 14.56
N GLY A 49 -2.54 -2.94 15.88
CA GLY A 49 -1.61 -3.56 16.83
C GLY A 49 -0.24 -2.89 16.90
N GLN A 50 -0.02 -1.79 16.17
CA GLN A 50 1.20 -0.99 16.19
C GLN A 50 0.84 0.49 16.42
N ALA A 51 1.54 1.41 15.75
CA ALA A 51 1.39 2.83 15.91
C ALA A 51 0.38 3.44 14.91
N THR A 52 -0.06 4.65 15.25
CA THR A 52 -0.66 5.58 14.30
C THR A 52 0.40 6.62 13.94
N VAL A 53 0.63 6.81 12.64
CA VAL A 53 1.58 7.78 12.07
C VAL A 53 0.77 8.90 11.43
N GLN A 54 1.11 10.16 11.70
CA GLN A 54 0.33 11.32 11.27
C GLN A 54 1.22 12.32 10.56
N GLY A 55 0.77 12.82 9.42
CA GLY A 55 1.54 13.73 8.60
C GLY A 55 2.50 12.99 7.67
N LYS A 56 2.76 13.61 6.53
CA LYS A 56 3.54 13.02 5.44
C LYS A 56 5.02 12.81 5.80
N ASP A 57 5.61 13.74 6.54
CA ASP A 57 7.00 13.64 7.00
C ASP A 57 7.22 12.43 7.92
N ASP A 58 6.29 12.21 8.86
CA ASP A 58 6.35 11.06 9.78
C ASP A 58 6.10 9.73 9.04
N VAL A 59 5.19 9.72 8.06
CA VAL A 59 4.98 8.55 7.18
C VAL A 59 6.25 8.24 6.39
N GLU A 60 6.90 9.25 5.81
CA GLU A 60 8.17 9.09 5.09
C GLU A 60 9.27 8.54 5.99
N ALA A 61 9.46 9.13 7.17
CA ALA A 61 10.45 8.67 8.14
C ALA A 61 10.19 7.22 8.58
N THR A 62 8.92 6.86 8.79
CA THR A 62 8.52 5.50 9.16
C THR A 62 8.82 4.50 8.05
N LEU A 63 8.47 4.82 6.79
CA LEU A 63 8.73 3.97 5.61
C LEU A 63 10.23 3.76 5.32
N LYS A 64 11.06 4.75 5.65
CA LYS A 64 12.53 4.68 5.54
C LYS A 64 13.18 3.92 6.70
N SER A 65 12.48 3.76 7.82
CA SER A 65 13.02 3.11 9.02
C SER A 65 13.35 1.62 8.79
N PRO A 66 14.35 1.07 9.51
CA PRO A 66 14.67 -0.35 9.43
C PRO A 66 13.52 -1.29 9.85
N ILE A 67 12.58 -0.82 10.67
CA ILE A 67 11.43 -1.61 11.16
C ILE A 67 10.54 -2.05 9.99
N TYR A 68 10.40 -1.19 8.96
CA TYR A 68 9.61 -1.46 7.77
C TYR A 68 10.46 -1.97 6.59
N ASN A 69 11.73 -2.31 6.84
CA ASN A 69 12.64 -2.87 5.84
C ASN A 69 12.49 -4.40 5.73
N SER A 70 11.29 -4.88 5.42
CA SER A 70 11.04 -6.27 5.04
C SER A 70 11.05 -6.40 3.52
N GLU A 71 11.95 -7.19 2.95
CA GLU A 71 11.90 -7.53 1.52
C GLU A 71 10.64 -8.34 1.24
N VAL A 72 9.88 -7.95 0.20
CA VAL A 72 8.75 -8.72 -0.31
C VAL A 72 9.15 -9.34 -1.64
N THR A 73 9.09 -10.66 -1.70
CA THR A 73 9.44 -11.46 -2.88
C THR A 73 8.20 -11.83 -3.71
N GLU A 74 7.06 -12.01 -3.05
CA GLU A 74 5.77 -12.32 -3.70
C GLU A 74 4.62 -11.53 -3.07
N LEU A 75 3.75 -10.98 -3.92
CA LEU A 75 2.51 -10.32 -3.53
C LEU A 75 1.34 -10.95 -4.30
N ASN A 76 0.41 -11.57 -3.58
CA ASN A 76 -0.83 -12.10 -4.13
C ASN A 76 -1.99 -11.20 -3.69
N ILE A 77 -2.65 -10.55 -4.64
CA ILE A 77 -3.83 -9.70 -4.41
C ILE A 77 -5.07 -10.51 -4.77
N ASP A 78 -5.86 -10.87 -3.75
CA ASP A 78 -7.05 -11.70 -3.92
C ASP A 78 -8.26 -10.87 -4.34
N HIS A 79 -8.44 -9.71 -3.71
CA HIS A 79 -9.60 -8.85 -3.92
C HIS A 79 -9.24 -7.38 -3.73
N VAL A 80 -9.82 -6.54 -4.57
CA VAL A 80 -9.82 -5.08 -4.44
C VAL A 80 -11.26 -4.60 -4.49
N SER A 81 -11.68 -3.80 -3.52
CA SER A 81 -13.05 -3.28 -3.45
C SER A 81 -13.03 -1.79 -3.11
N THR A 82 -13.97 -1.04 -3.68
CA THR A 82 -14.15 0.37 -3.38
C THR A 82 -15.64 0.69 -3.27
N HIS A 83 -16.00 1.57 -2.34
CA HIS A 83 -17.35 2.09 -2.18
C HIS A 83 -17.31 3.51 -1.59
N GLY A 84 -18.01 4.46 -2.22
CA GLY A 84 -17.92 5.86 -1.81
C GLY A 84 -16.47 6.34 -1.82
N THR A 85 -15.98 6.92 -0.74
CA THR A 85 -14.57 7.37 -0.59
C THR A 85 -13.62 6.28 -0.06
N VAL A 86 -14.11 5.07 0.19
CA VAL A 86 -13.35 4.00 0.84
C VAL A 86 -12.87 2.98 -0.21
N GLY A 87 -11.69 2.41 0.03
CA GLY A 87 -11.18 1.26 -0.70
C GLY A 87 -10.43 0.30 0.20
N SER A 88 -10.40 -0.98 -0.18
CA SER A 88 -9.70 -2.04 0.53
C SER A 88 -9.04 -3.02 -0.45
N VAL A 89 -7.92 -3.58 -0.01
CA VAL A 89 -7.18 -4.63 -0.71
C VAL A 89 -6.99 -5.78 0.26
N ASN A 90 -7.27 -6.99 -0.19
CA ASN A 90 -7.03 -8.22 0.55
C ASN A 90 -6.05 -9.12 -0.21
N GLY A 91 -5.15 -9.79 0.52
CA GLY A 91 -4.13 -10.63 -0.08
C GLY A 91 -3.05 -11.08 0.90
N ILE A 92 -1.99 -11.67 0.35
CA ILE A 92 -0.86 -12.23 1.11
C ILE A 92 0.45 -11.75 0.49
N ARG A 93 1.43 -11.41 1.34
CA ARG A 93 2.82 -11.13 0.96
C ARG A 93 3.78 -12.18 1.52
N LYS A 94 4.88 -12.45 0.83
CA LYS A 94 6.00 -13.29 1.27
C LYS A 94 7.31 -12.54 1.20
#